data_AF-A0A241WLG6-F1
#
_entry.id   AF-A0A241WLG6-F1
#
_cell.length_a   1.000
_cell.length_b   1.000
_cell.length_c   1.000
_cell.angle_alpha   90.00
_cell.angle_beta   90.00
_cell.angle_gamma   90.00
#
_symmetry.space_group_name_H-M   'P 1'
#
loop_
_entity.id
_entity.type
_entity.pdbx_description
1 polymer ?
#
loop_
_entity_poly.entity_id
_entity_poly.type
_entity_poly.pdbx_seq_one_letter_code
_entity_poly.pdbx_strand_id
1 'polypeptide(L)'
;MKILYQLKIGDFAPSESSRSFTKEGYLKCVNVRLAKAPQVRQYYAYEFPSLEGFTADQIINVYTPADELFKPESVASFSGVDATDYHPPKNEINASNWKEYHTGYCENVRQEGDFLVGDLLIKDKNSIDLIQSNERIEMSLGYAAVLVLENGTAPDSTPYQAKFINFIGNHVALVKYGRCGGDCRIGDEKPSPKGKKMEVKVNGIRFEIGDNQALADALKQQEDQLTNIKAAKLKVGDKQFTVGDELTAVQAVVDTLHTENTDLKQKVGDLEKNQITPEKLDQVVAERTSVVADATALVPGIKTNGCSCEQIKRDVITAKAGDSLVVAVLGGIAIGDAKPEQVDTVFRALSAVKSVSPSNAVGDALNQFQQQQVNVAKQAEQPKPSTKKEAWKQSF
;
A
#
# COMPACT_ATOMS: atom_id res chain seq x y z
N MET A 1 -30.84 81.05 -4.93
CA MET A 1 -30.74 80.60 -3.53
C MET A 1 -31.11 79.12 -3.50
N LYS A 2 -30.14 78.21 -3.39
CA LYS A 2 -30.40 76.76 -3.36
C LYS A 2 -30.76 76.35 -1.94
N ILE A 3 -31.99 75.89 -1.75
CA ILE A 3 -32.43 75.26 -0.50
C ILE A 3 -31.93 73.83 -0.52
N LEU A 4 -31.01 73.49 0.38
CA LEU A 4 -30.56 72.12 0.63
C LEU A 4 -31.50 71.48 1.65
N TYR A 5 -32.17 70.41 1.25
CA TYR A 5 -32.90 69.56 2.19
C TYR A 5 -31.97 68.43 2.64
N GLN A 6 -31.54 68.46 3.90
CA GLN A 6 -31.02 67.27 4.57
C GLN A 6 -32.19 66.53 5.21
N LEU A 7 -32.64 65.47 4.54
CA LEU A 7 -33.62 64.55 5.09
C LEU A 7 -32.88 63.44 5.85
N LYS A 8 -32.99 63.45 7.18
CA LYS A 8 -32.71 62.27 8.00
C LYS A 8 -34.05 61.55 8.21
N ILE A 9 -34.31 60.52 7.40
CA ILE A 9 -35.45 59.63 7.60
C ILE A 9 -34.91 58.34 8.19
N GLY A 10 -35.24 58.09 9.45
CA GLY A 10 -34.86 56.89 10.19
C GLY A 10 -34.87 57.14 11.70
N ASP A 11 -36.06 57.35 12.26
CA ASP A 11 -36.28 57.16 13.71
C ASP A 11 -36.49 55.67 13.96
N PHE A 12 -35.41 54.99 14.36
CA PHE A 12 -35.46 53.82 15.21
C PHE A 12 -34.40 54.03 16.29
N ALA A 13 -34.81 53.94 17.55
CA ALA A 13 -33.92 54.04 18.71
C ALA A 13 -32.71 53.12 18.53
N PRO A 14 -31.48 53.58 18.83
CA PRO A 14 -30.30 52.84 18.47
C PRO A 14 -30.13 51.62 19.37
N SER A 15 -30.26 50.42 18.81
CA SER A 15 -29.23 49.43 19.11
C SER A 15 -28.04 49.88 18.28
N GLU A 16 -27.15 50.70 18.85
CA GLU A 16 -25.97 51.16 18.11
C GLU A 16 -25.22 49.91 17.65
N SER A 17 -25.19 49.71 16.34
CA SER A 17 -24.27 48.75 15.77
C SER A 17 -22.89 49.15 16.28
N SER A 18 -22.10 48.17 16.73
CA SER A 18 -20.69 48.33 17.01
C SER A 18 -19.92 48.87 15.80
N ARG A 19 -20.56 48.96 14.62
CA ARG A 19 -19.97 49.26 13.33
C ARG A 19 -20.46 50.61 12.81
N SER A 20 -19.54 51.44 12.34
CA SER A 20 -19.83 52.71 11.65
C SER A 20 -18.83 52.95 10.53
N PHE A 21 -19.21 53.74 9.53
CA PHE A 21 -18.31 54.10 8.43
C PHE A 21 -17.72 55.50 8.63
N THR A 22 -16.43 55.65 8.32
CA THR A 22 -15.81 56.98 8.16
C THR A 22 -16.22 57.61 6.82
N LYS A 23 -15.89 58.88 6.62
CA LYS A 23 -16.21 59.59 5.35
C LYS A 23 -15.49 58.98 4.14
N GLU A 24 -14.34 58.38 4.37
CA GLU A 24 -13.48 57.71 3.40
C GLU A 24 -13.97 56.29 3.07
N GLY A 25 -14.97 55.79 3.80
CA GLY A 25 -15.52 54.43 3.61
C GLY A 25 -14.83 53.34 4.44
N TYR A 26 -14.00 53.70 5.42
CA TYR A 26 -13.41 52.73 6.35
C TYR A 26 -14.43 52.28 7.39
N LEU A 27 -14.34 51.03 7.83
CA LEU A 27 -15.24 50.46 8.83
C LEU A 27 -14.61 50.55 10.22
N LYS A 28 -15.21 51.37 11.08
CA LYS A 28 -14.89 51.43 12.51
C LYS A 28 -15.77 50.43 13.26
N CYS A 29 -15.14 49.50 13.97
CA CYS A 29 -15.78 48.54 14.86
C CYS A 29 -15.38 48.84 16.30
N VAL A 30 -16.31 49.25 17.16
CA VAL A 30 -16.03 49.58 18.57
C VAL A 30 -16.36 48.41 19.49
N ASN A 31 -15.64 48.30 20.60
CA ASN A 31 -15.86 47.29 21.64
C ASN A 31 -15.77 45.84 21.13
N VAL A 32 -14.83 45.58 20.23
CA VAL A 32 -14.57 44.24 19.68
C VAL A 32 -13.89 43.37 20.73
N ARG A 33 -14.43 42.18 21.01
CA ARG A 33 -13.80 41.20 21.89
C ARG A 33 -12.67 40.49 21.13
N LEU A 34 -11.43 40.76 21.54
CA LEU A 34 -10.21 40.30 20.88
C LEU A 34 -9.71 38.97 21.44
N ALA A 35 -9.74 38.82 22.77
CA ALA A 35 -9.34 37.61 23.48
C ALA A 35 -10.12 37.43 24.78
N LYS A 36 -10.05 36.21 25.35
CA LYS A 36 -10.70 35.85 26.61
C LYS A 36 -9.68 35.27 27.58
N ALA A 37 -9.74 35.65 28.84
CA ALA A 37 -8.98 35.04 29.93
C ALA A 37 -9.76 35.14 31.25
N PRO A 38 -9.69 34.14 32.14
CA PRO A 38 -8.88 32.92 32.03
C PRO A 38 -9.45 31.93 30.99
N GLN A 39 -8.58 31.25 30.23
CA GLN A 39 -9.02 30.25 29.26
C GLN A 39 -7.92 29.22 28.97
N VAL A 40 -8.28 27.93 28.90
CA VAL A 40 -7.41 26.87 28.35
C VAL A 40 -7.71 26.69 26.86
N ARG A 41 -6.67 26.63 26.03
CA ARG A 41 -6.76 26.43 24.58
C ARG A 41 -5.89 25.26 24.16
N GLN A 42 -6.30 24.58 23.09
CA GLN A 42 -5.56 23.47 22.50
C GLN A 42 -4.65 23.96 21.38
N TYR A 43 -3.39 23.54 21.46
CA TYR A 43 -2.36 23.76 20.44
C TYR A 43 -1.72 22.42 20.08
N TYR A 44 -1.22 22.29 18.86
CA TYR A 44 -0.32 21.18 18.54
C TYR A 44 1.10 21.50 18.98
N ALA A 45 1.84 20.48 19.39
CA ALA A 45 3.24 20.65 19.79
C ALA A 45 4.11 21.22 18.66
N TYR A 46 3.82 20.89 17.39
CA TYR A 46 4.56 21.45 16.24
C TYR A 46 4.40 22.98 16.11
N GLU A 47 3.36 23.59 16.71
CA GLU A 47 3.20 25.05 16.75
C GLU A 47 4.30 25.72 17.60
N PHE A 48 5.06 24.93 18.37
CA PHE A 48 6.17 25.35 19.21
C PHE A 48 7.47 24.65 18.79
N PRO A 49 8.26 25.23 17.87
CA PRO A 49 9.41 24.57 17.23
C PRO A 49 10.53 24.10 18.17
N SER A 50 10.53 24.53 19.43
CA SER A 50 11.54 24.19 20.45
C SER A 50 10.94 23.44 21.64
N LEU A 51 9.74 22.87 21.49
CA LEU A 51 9.08 22.15 22.56
C LEU A 51 9.58 20.71 22.66
N GLU A 52 10.42 20.45 23.67
CA GLU A 52 10.96 19.11 23.94
C GLU A 52 9.98 18.25 24.75
N GLY A 53 10.03 16.93 24.54
CA GLY A 53 9.23 15.96 25.30
C GLY A 53 7.81 15.71 24.76
N PHE A 54 7.47 16.28 23.60
CA PHE A 54 6.18 16.09 22.92
C PHE A 54 6.40 15.59 21.48
N THR A 55 5.49 14.75 21.00
CA THR A 55 5.47 14.42 19.55
C THR A 55 4.80 15.56 18.78
N ALA A 56 5.21 15.81 17.54
CA ALA A 56 4.75 16.95 16.75
C ALA A 56 3.21 17.07 16.69
N ASP A 57 2.51 15.95 16.52
CA ASP A 57 1.05 15.88 16.38
C ASP A 57 0.31 15.83 17.72
N GLN A 58 1.02 15.86 18.84
CA GLN A 58 0.41 15.85 20.16
C GLN A 58 -0.29 17.18 20.44
N ILE A 59 -1.53 17.08 20.92
CA ILE A 59 -2.27 18.24 21.42
C ILE A 59 -1.80 18.54 22.84
N ILE A 60 -1.50 19.81 23.09
CA ILE A 60 -1.18 20.37 24.40
C ILE A 60 -2.24 21.39 24.80
N ASN A 61 -2.72 21.29 26.03
CA ASN A 61 -3.59 22.30 26.63
C ASN A 61 -2.71 23.41 27.21
N VAL A 62 -2.86 24.61 26.66
CA VAL A 62 -2.14 25.80 27.10
C VAL A 62 -3.11 26.76 27.79
N TYR A 63 -2.84 27.04 29.05
CA TYR A 63 -3.60 27.98 29.86
C TYR A 63 -3.17 29.42 29.59
N THR A 64 -4.14 30.31 29.42
CA THR A 64 -3.95 31.75 29.38
C THR A 64 -4.49 32.36 30.68
N PRO A 65 -3.62 32.69 31.63
CA PRO A 65 -4.01 33.32 32.89
C PRO A 65 -4.52 34.75 32.65
N ALA A 66 -5.56 35.15 33.40
CA ALA A 66 -6.10 36.50 33.33
C ALA A 66 -5.10 37.56 33.81
N ASP A 67 -4.35 37.24 34.87
CA ASP A 67 -3.30 38.08 35.44
C ASP A 67 -2.07 38.22 34.54
N GLU A 68 -1.94 37.45 33.46
CA GLU A 68 -0.89 37.58 32.43
C GLU A 68 -1.39 38.34 31.19
N LEU A 69 -2.58 38.00 30.69
CA LEU A 69 -3.15 38.67 29.52
C LEU A 69 -3.54 40.12 29.83
N PHE A 70 -4.06 40.39 31.03
CA PHE A 70 -4.54 41.72 31.43
C PHE A 70 -3.51 42.57 32.16
N LYS A 71 -2.23 42.16 32.19
CA LYS A 71 -1.17 43.05 32.69
C LYS A 71 -1.17 44.35 31.90
N PRO A 72 -0.92 45.51 32.54
CA PRO A 72 -0.89 46.79 31.84
C PRO A 72 0.01 46.81 30.61
N GLU A 73 1.17 46.15 30.67
CA GLU A 73 2.14 46.04 29.58
C GLU A 73 1.58 45.19 28.42
N SER A 74 0.97 44.05 28.75
CA SER A 74 0.31 43.17 27.76
C SER A 74 -0.80 43.92 27.04
N VAL A 75 -1.71 44.56 27.78
CA VAL A 75 -2.84 45.33 27.22
C VAL A 75 -2.34 46.47 26.33
N ALA A 76 -1.36 47.24 26.82
CA ALA A 76 -0.79 48.36 26.07
C ALA A 76 -0.11 47.90 24.77
N SER A 77 0.50 46.71 24.75
CA SER A 77 1.20 46.18 23.58
C SER A 77 0.29 45.87 22.39
N PHE A 78 -1.02 45.69 22.61
CA PHE A 78 -2.00 45.49 21.54
C PHE A 78 -2.58 46.79 20.98
N SER A 79 -2.33 47.94 21.61
CA SER A 79 -2.80 49.21 21.08
C SER A 79 -1.87 49.71 19.97
N GLY A 80 -2.43 49.99 18.80
CA GLY A 80 -1.70 50.43 17.60
C GLY A 80 -1.19 49.28 16.72
N VAL A 81 -1.45 48.02 17.08
CA VAL A 81 -1.06 46.88 16.23
C VAL A 81 -1.92 46.81 14.96
N ASP A 82 -1.37 46.16 13.94
CA ASP A 82 -2.09 45.96 12.69
C ASP A 82 -3.27 44.99 12.87
N ALA A 83 -4.36 45.29 12.15
CA ALA A 83 -5.41 44.33 11.88
C ALA A 83 -5.11 43.63 10.56
N THR A 84 -5.20 42.31 10.52
CA THR A 84 -4.90 41.49 9.34
C THR A 84 -6.11 40.67 8.92
N ASP A 85 -6.14 40.30 7.64
CA ASP A 85 -7.04 39.25 7.17
C ASP A 85 -6.35 37.89 7.28
N TYR A 86 -6.82 37.04 8.19
CA TYR A 86 -6.10 35.88 8.70
C TYR A 86 -4.73 36.19 9.33
N HIS A 87 -4.10 35.17 9.90
CA HIS A 87 -2.73 35.27 10.38
C HIS A 87 -1.76 35.30 9.18
N PRO A 88 -0.78 36.23 9.16
CA PRO A 88 0.31 36.19 8.21
C PRO A 88 1.15 34.90 8.33
N PRO A 89 1.97 34.55 7.31
CA PRO A 89 2.91 33.44 7.39
C PRO A 89 3.78 33.51 8.65
N LYS A 90 4.03 32.35 9.28
CA LYS A 90 4.74 32.24 10.57
C LYS A 90 4.06 32.98 11.74
N ASN A 91 2.79 33.36 11.59
CA ASN A 91 2.02 34.05 12.60
C ASN A 91 2.61 35.42 13.02
N GLU A 92 3.23 36.13 12.08
CA GLU A 92 3.91 37.40 12.36
C GLU A 92 3.74 38.42 11.22
N ILE A 93 3.34 39.64 11.56
CA ILE A 93 3.46 40.80 10.67
C ILE A 93 4.72 41.59 11.02
N ASN A 94 5.48 41.98 10.00
CA ASN A 94 6.72 42.73 10.12
C ASN A 94 6.99 43.57 8.85
N ALA A 95 8.09 44.31 8.84
CA ALA A 95 8.43 45.23 7.74
C ALA A 95 8.48 44.57 6.35
N SER A 96 8.76 43.27 6.26
CA SER A 96 8.86 42.57 4.98
C SER A 96 7.50 42.18 4.37
N ASN A 97 6.46 42.04 5.19
CA ASN A 97 5.14 41.55 4.77
C ASN A 97 3.98 42.50 5.10
N TRP A 98 4.23 43.59 5.86
CA TRP A 98 3.21 44.52 6.34
C TRP A 98 2.24 44.97 5.25
N LYS A 99 2.76 45.40 4.09
CA LYS A 99 1.94 45.91 2.98
C LYS A 99 0.94 44.88 2.43
N GLU A 100 1.27 43.59 2.52
CA GLU A 100 0.46 42.51 1.97
C GLU A 100 -0.66 42.09 2.92
N TYR A 101 -0.39 42.06 4.23
CA TYR A 101 -1.33 41.53 5.22
C TYR A 101 -2.08 42.59 6.02
N HIS A 102 -1.61 43.84 6.02
CA HIS A 102 -2.26 44.93 6.73
C HIS A 102 -3.62 45.26 6.10
N THR A 103 -4.66 45.29 6.94
CA THR A 103 -6.03 45.65 6.56
C THR A 103 -6.60 46.79 7.39
N GLY A 104 -5.97 47.16 8.49
CA GLY A 104 -6.48 48.14 9.43
C GLY A 104 -5.66 48.22 10.71
N TYR A 105 -6.18 48.89 11.72
CA TYR A 105 -5.50 49.08 13.02
C TYR A 105 -6.41 48.71 14.19
N CYS A 106 -5.80 48.25 15.28
CA CYS A 106 -6.44 48.06 16.57
C CYS A 106 -6.06 49.18 17.53
N GLU A 107 -7.02 49.77 18.22
CA GLU A 107 -6.84 50.91 19.13
C GLU A 107 -7.67 50.71 20.41
N ASN A 108 -7.46 51.56 21.41
CA ASN A 108 -8.29 51.62 22.63
C ASN A 108 -8.46 50.26 23.34
N VAL A 109 -7.35 49.51 23.41
CA VAL A 109 -7.33 48.17 24.00
C VAL A 109 -7.40 48.25 25.52
N ARG A 110 -8.29 47.45 26.12
CA ARG A 110 -8.58 47.44 27.56
C ARG A 110 -9.19 46.11 28.00
N GLN A 111 -9.21 45.88 29.30
CA GLN A 111 -9.95 44.76 29.88
C GLN A 111 -11.41 45.16 30.14
N GLU A 112 -12.35 44.31 29.74
CA GLU A 112 -13.76 44.37 30.14
C GLU A 112 -14.23 42.98 30.57
N GLY A 113 -14.37 42.78 31.88
CA GLY A 113 -14.65 41.45 32.46
C GLY A 113 -13.57 40.44 32.09
N ASP A 114 -13.99 39.31 31.51
CA ASP A 114 -13.11 38.23 31.07
C ASP A 114 -12.53 38.45 29.67
N PHE A 115 -12.73 39.63 29.07
CA PHE A 115 -12.33 39.91 27.69
C PHE A 115 -11.29 41.02 27.58
N LEU A 116 -10.36 40.82 26.65
CA LEU A 116 -9.57 41.90 26.07
C LEU A 116 -10.41 42.52 24.96
N VAL A 117 -10.72 43.80 25.08
CA VAL A 117 -11.60 44.54 24.18
C VAL A 117 -10.81 45.66 23.51
N GLY A 118 -11.03 45.90 22.22
CA GLY A 118 -10.44 47.02 21.49
C GLY A 118 -11.34 47.50 20.35
N ASP A 119 -10.95 48.62 19.75
CA ASP A 119 -11.62 49.21 18.61
C ASP A 119 -10.80 48.92 17.35
N LEU A 120 -11.46 48.52 16.26
CA LEU A 120 -10.82 48.24 14.98
C LEU A 120 -11.20 49.28 13.94
N LEU A 121 -10.20 49.81 13.22
CA LEU A 121 -10.41 50.59 12.02
C LEU A 121 -9.97 49.78 10.80
N ILE A 122 -10.91 49.13 10.14
CA ILE A 122 -10.66 48.32 8.94
C ILE A 122 -10.73 49.21 7.71
N LYS A 123 -9.66 49.22 6.93
CA LYS A 123 -9.46 50.06 5.75
C LYS A 123 -9.55 49.28 4.44
N ASP A 124 -9.25 47.98 4.47
CA ASP A 124 -9.33 47.13 3.28
C ASP A 124 -10.78 46.81 2.90
N LYS A 125 -11.12 46.98 1.62
CA LYS A 125 -12.48 46.81 1.12
C LYS A 125 -12.97 45.36 1.20
N ASN A 126 -12.10 44.38 0.95
CA ASN A 126 -12.49 42.97 0.98
C ASN A 126 -12.77 42.54 2.42
N SER A 127 -11.91 42.93 3.38
CA SER A 127 -12.15 42.69 4.80
C SER A 127 -13.44 43.34 5.30
N ILE A 128 -13.73 44.57 4.86
CA ILE A 128 -15.01 45.24 5.16
C ILE A 128 -16.18 44.41 4.65
N ASP A 129 -16.15 43.94 3.41
CA ASP A 129 -17.25 43.16 2.82
C ASP A 129 -17.47 41.84 3.56
N LEU A 130 -16.40 41.17 3.98
CA LEU A 130 -16.44 39.93 4.76
C LEU A 130 -17.03 40.12 6.16
N ILE A 131 -16.77 41.27 6.80
CA ILE A 131 -17.36 41.64 8.09
C ILE A 131 -18.86 41.95 7.91
N GLN A 132 -19.19 42.73 6.87
CA GLN A 132 -20.58 43.13 6.58
C GLN A 132 -21.45 41.92 6.21
N SER A 133 -20.91 40.94 5.49
CA SER A 133 -21.60 39.69 5.16
C SER A 133 -21.66 38.69 6.33
N ASN A 134 -20.98 38.98 7.44
CA ASN A 134 -20.75 38.08 8.57
C ASN A 134 -20.05 36.77 8.18
N GLU A 135 -19.37 36.73 7.04
CA GLU A 135 -18.56 35.57 6.65
C GLU A 135 -17.30 35.45 7.51
N ARG A 136 -16.77 36.59 7.97
CA ARG A 136 -15.59 36.66 8.83
C ARG A 136 -15.77 37.74 9.87
N ILE A 137 -15.91 37.33 11.13
CA ILE A 137 -16.14 38.24 12.25
C ILE A 137 -15.43 37.82 13.53
N GLU A 138 -14.85 36.62 13.60
CA GLU A 138 -14.16 36.14 14.79
C GLU A 138 -12.73 36.66 14.84
N MET A 139 -12.22 36.85 16.06
CA MET A 139 -10.92 37.44 16.33
C MET A 139 -9.91 36.41 16.79
N SER A 140 -8.67 36.60 16.39
CA SER A 140 -7.53 35.90 16.95
C SER A 140 -6.34 36.85 17.13
N LEU A 141 -5.61 36.71 18.23
CA LEU A 141 -4.44 37.54 18.50
C LEU A 141 -3.20 36.88 17.92
N GLY A 142 -2.39 37.67 17.23
CA GLY A 142 -1.00 37.34 16.94
C GLY A 142 -0.08 38.04 17.93
N TYR A 143 0.76 37.28 18.62
CA TYR A 143 1.58 37.77 19.72
C TYR A 143 2.82 36.93 19.92
N ALA A 144 3.84 37.53 20.54
CA ALA A 144 4.88 36.80 21.24
C ALA A 144 4.43 36.56 22.69
N ALA A 145 4.73 35.37 23.22
CA ALA A 145 4.53 35.04 24.62
C ALA A 145 5.57 33.99 25.04
N VAL A 146 5.87 33.93 26.33
CA VAL A 146 6.69 32.87 26.91
C VAL A 146 5.79 31.71 27.27
N LEU A 147 6.08 30.54 26.70
CA LEU A 147 5.42 29.28 27.06
C LEU A 147 6.16 28.65 28.25
N VAL A 148 5.48 28.49 29.38
CA VAL A 148 6.00 27.81 30.57
C VAL A 148 5.36 26.44 30.67
N LEU A 149 6.17 25.38 30.59
CA LEU A 149 5.71 24.01 30.79
C LEU A 149 5.44 23.77 32.27
N GLU A 150 4.18 23.52 32.60
CA GLU A 150 3.72 23.28 33.97
C GLU A 150 2.37 22.56 33.90
N ASN A 151 2.24 21.46 34.63
CA ASN A 151 0.95 20.80 34.78
C ASN A 151 0.13 21.52 35.85
N GLY A 152 -1.10 21.88 35.52
CA GLY A 152 -2.01 22.51 36.47
C GLY A 152 -3.46 22.37 36.05
N THR A 153 -4.32 23.03 36.82
CA THR A 153 -5.76 23.02 36.62
C THR A 153 -6.26 24.46 36.62
N ALA A 154 -6.94 24.86 35.55
CA ALA A 154 -7.53 26.19 35.43
C ALA A 154 -8.74 26.36 36.39
N PRO A 155 -9.21 27.59 36.65
CA PRO A 155 -10.32 27.84 37.57
C PRO A 155 -11.62 27.10 37.21
N ASP A 156 -11.82 26.78 35.93
CA ASP A 156 -12.96 25.99 35.43
C ASP A 156 -12.76 24.47 35.55
N SER A 157 -11.74 24.03 36.28
CA SER A 157 -11.32 22.63 36.44
C SER A 157 -10.71 21.99 35.20
N THR A 158 -10.40 22.76 34.14
CA THR A 158 -9.74 22.22 32.94
C THR A 158 -8.24 21.99 33.19
N PRO A 159 -7.71 20.77 33.00
CA PRO A 159 -6.28 20.51 33.14
C PRO A 159 -5.48 21.10 31.97
N TYR A 160 -4.29 21.63 32.26
CA TYR A 160 -3.34 22.16 31.29
C TYR A 160 -1.93 21.59 31.49
N GLN A 161 -1.11 21.63 30.43
CA GLN A 161 0.29 21.17 30.43
C GLN A 161 1.29 22.32 30.27
N ALA A 162 0.80 23.49 29.87
CA ALA A 162 1.61 24.70 29.78
C ALA A 162 0.76 25.94 30.06
N LYS A 163 1.41 27.06 30.34
CA LYS A 163 0.78 28.37 30.45
C LYS A 163 1.56 29.42 29.67
N PHE A 164 0.85 30.40 29.12
CA PHE A 164 1.47 31.57 28.51
C PHE A 164 1.64 32.68 29.55
N ILE A 165 2.82 33.31 29.51
CA ILE A 165 3.14 34.52 30.28
C ILE A 165 3.79 35.56 29.37
N ASN A 166 3.86 36.82 29.81
CA ASN A 166 4.55 37.91 29.11
C ASN A 166 4.08 38.11 27.65
N PHE A 167 2.80 38.44 27.47
CA PHE A 167 2.24 38.70 26.15
C PHE A 167 2.75 40.02 25.55
N ILE A 168 3.12 39.99 24.27
CA ILE A 168 3.49 41.16 23.49
C ILE A 168 2.74 41.09 22.16
N GLY A 169 1.80 42.01 21.96
CA GLY A 169 0.98 42.09 20.76
C GLY A 169 1.78 42.36 19.49
N ASN A 170 1.44 41.66 18.42
CA ASN A 170 1.98 41.88 17.08
C ASN A 170 0.88 42.27 16.07
N HIS A 171 -0.26 41.59 16.10
CA HIS A 171 -1.42 41.91 15.25
C HIS A 171 -2.73 41.35 15.84
N VAL A 172 -3.86 41.80 15.30
CA VAL A 172 -5.18 41.19 15.50
C VAL A 172 -5.71 40.66 14.16
N ALA A 173 -6.04 39.38 14.09
CA ALA A 173 -6.47 38.73 12.86
C ALA A 173 -7.98 38.59 12.80
N LEU A 174 -8.56 39.03 11.68
CA LEU A 174 -9.90 38.69 11.26
C LEU A 174 -9.90 37.26 10.74
N VAL A 175 -10.58 36.35 11.44
CA VAL A 175 -10.62 34.92 11.10
C VAL A 175 -12.04 34.43 11.01
N LYS A 176 -12.22 33.34 10.25
CA LYS A 176 -13.52 32.68 10.17
C LYS A 176 -13.88 32.02 11.51
N TYR A 177 -12.89 31.40 12.14
CA TYR A 177 -13.01 30.69 13.39
C TYR A 177 -11.81 31.04 14.29
N GLY A 178 -12.05 31.66 15.44
CA GLY A 178 -11.04 32.08 16.40
C GLY A 178 -10.78 31.01 17.46
N ARG A 179 -9.53 30.94 17.95
CA ARG A 179 -9.16 29.99 19.04
C ARG A 179 -9.84 30.32 20.37
N CYS A 180 -10.25 31.58 20.57
CA CYS A 180 -11.07 32.01 21.70
C CYS A 180 -12.53 31.53 21.60
N GLY A 181 -12.95 31.03 20.42
CA GLY A 181 -14.33 30.70 20.09
C GLY A 181 -15.13 31.94 19.69
N GLY A 182 -16.39 31.73 19.28
CA GLY A 182 -17.29 32.78 18.78
C GLY A 182 -17.71 33.86 19.78
N ASP A 183 -17.18 33.80 21.01
CA ASP A 183 -17.26 34.87 22.01
C ASP A 183 -16.35 36.06 21.65
N CYS A 184 -15.19 35.79 21.03
CA CYS A 184 -14.24 36.79 20.57
C CYS A 184 -14.51 37.14 19.11
N ARG A 185 -15.30 38.20 18.89
CA ARG A 185 -15.74 38.60 17.56
C ARG A 185 -16.14 40.07 17.49
N ILE A 186 -16.29 40.56 16.25
CA ILE A 186 -16.96 41.81 15.91
C ILE A 186 -18.47 41.55 15.91
N GLY A 187 -19.17 41.97 16.96
CA GLY A 187 -20.60 41.67 17.12
C GLY A 187 -21.43 42.87 17.55
N ASP A 188 -22.59 43.02 16.91
CA ASP A 188 -23.73 43.73 17.49
C ASP A 188 -24.42 42.79 18.48
N GLU A 189 -25.07 43.33 19.51
CA GLU A 189 -25.48 42.67 20.77
C GLU A 189 -26.40 41.42 20.64
N LYS A 190 -26.69 40.92 19.43
CA LYS A 190 -27.45 39.70 19.19
C LYS A 190 -26.63 38.64 18.45
N PRO A 191 -26.05 37.65 19.16
CA PRO A 191 -25.48 36.45 18.56
C PRO A 191 -26.58 35.63 17.86
N SER A 192 -26.36 35.25 16.60
CA SER A 192 -26.77 33.90 16.17
C SER A 192 -25.51 33.04 16.17
N PRO A 193 -25.27 32.22 17.21
CA PRO A 193 -24.14 31.31 17.22
C PRO A 193 -24.44 30.17 16.25
N LYS A 194 -24.15 30.39 14.97
CA LYS A 194 -24.10 29.34 13.94
C LYS A 194 -22.69 29.22 13.32
N GLY A 195 -21.69 29.81 13.97
CA GLY A 195 -20.28 29.59 13.63
C GLY A 195 -19.85 28.24 14.17
N LYS A 196 -19.48 27.31 13.26
CA LYS A 196 -18.77 26.09 13.64
C LYS A 196 -17.43 26.47 14.25
N LYS A 197 -16.91 25.72 15.21
CA LYS A 197 -15.57 25.99 15.78
C LYS A 197 -14.49 25.64 14.72
N MET A 198 -13.26 26.10 14.94
CA MET A 198 -12.10 25.80 14.06
C MET A 198 -12.07 24.31 13.66
N GLU A 199 -12.15 24.02 12.36
CA GLU A 199 -12.04 22.67 11.80
C GLU A 199 -10.60 22.42 11.33
N VAL A 200 -9.95 21.36 11.83
CA VAL A 200 -8.67 20.88 11.31
C VAL A 200 -8.89 19.57 10.56
N LYS A 201 -8.24 19.41 9.40
CA LYS A 201 -8.27 18.16 8.63
C LYS A 201 -6.96 17.40 8.84
N VAL A 202 -7.04 16.19 9.37
CA VAL A 202 -5.91 15.25 9.45
C VAL A 202 -6.30 13.98 8.69
N ASN A 203 -5.51 13.58 7.69
CA ASN A 203 -5.77 12.39 6.85
C ASN A 203 -7.19 12.33 6.23
N GLY A 204 -7.77 13.50 5.92
CA GLY A 204 -9.12 13.61 5.37
C GLY A 204 -10.26 13.62 6.40
N ILE A 205 -9.96 13.43 7.69
CA ILE A 205 -10.92 13.41 8.80
C ILE A 205 -10.98 14.81 9.44
N ARG A 206 -12.20 15.29 9.71
CA ARG A 206 -12.47 16.64 10.25
C ARG A 206 -12.51 16.59 11.78
N PHE A 207 -11.79 17.49 12.44
CA PHE A 207 -11.77 17.66 13.90
C PHE A 207 -12.21 19.07 14.27
N GLU A 208 -13.22 19.20 15.14
CA GLU A 208 -13.67 20.49 15.68
C GLU A 208 -12.93 20.79 16.98
N ILE A 209 -12.26 21.95 17.06
CA ILE A 209 -11.51 22.36 18.27
C ILE A 209 -12.48 23.00 19.27
N GLY A 210 -12.68 22.36 20.43
CA GLY A 210 -13.33 22.97 21.59
C GLY A 210 -14.63 22.33 22.09
N ASP A 211 -14.94 21.09 21.74
CA ASP A 211 -16.01 20.33 22.40
C ASP A 211 -15.63 18.85 22.59
N ASN A 212 -15.73 18.34 23.82
CA ASN A 212 -15.55 16.91 24.11
C ASN A 212 -16.64 16.04 23.46
N GLN A 213 -17.74 16.65 23.00
CA GLN A 213 -18.83 15.95 22.32
C GLN A 213 -18.46 15.52 20.89
N ALA A 214 -17.70 16.33 20.14
CA ALA A 214 -17.22 15.94 18.81
C ALA A 214 -16.19 14.80 18.91
N LEU A 215 -15.37 14.78 19.97
CA LEU A 215 -14.51 13.65 20.29
C LEU A 215 -15.33 12.42 20.70
N ALA A 216 -16.39 12.57 21.50
CA ALA A 216 -17.28 11.47 21.87
C ALA A 216 -18.06 10.90 20.68
N ASP A 217 -18.52 11.75 19.76
CA ASP A 217 -19.22 11.36 18.53
C ASP A 217 -18.25 10.76 17.51
N ALA A 218 -17.00 11.25 17.43
CA ALA A 218 -15.95 10.64 16.63
C ALA A 218 -15.50 9.30 17.21
N LEU A 219 -15.36 9.18 18.54
CA LEU A 219 -15.11 7.91 19.22
C LEU A 219 -16.26 6.93 19.00
N LYS A 220 -17.50 7.40 19.07
CA LYS A 220 -18.69 6.58 18.79
C LYS A 220 -18.78 6.19 17.31
N GLN A 221 -18.46 7.09 16.40
CA GLN A 221 -18.41 6.80 14.96
C GLN A 221 -17.26 5.85 14.63
N GLN A 222 -16.13 5.97 15.33
CA GLN A 222 -14.99 5.05 15.23
C GLN A 222 -15.33 3.70 15.85
N GLU A 223 -16.05 3.65 16.96
CA GLU A 223 -16.60 2.42 17.57
C GLU A 223 -17.64 1.76 16.66
N ASP A 224 -18.52 2.53 16.01
CA ASP A 224 -19.50 2.05 15.04
C ASP A 224 -18.81 1.54 13.77
N GLN A 225 -17.76 2.23 13.30
CA GLN A 225 -16.92 1.77 12.20
C GLN A 225 -16.14 0.50 12.57
N LEU A 226 -15.56 0.44 13.76
CA LEU A 226 -14.91 -0.76 14.30
C LEU A 226 -15.92 -1.91 14.42
N THR A 227 -17.15 -1.65 14.84
CA THR A 227 -18.21 -2.65 14.95
C THR A 227 -18.66 -3.15 13.58
N ASN A 228 -18.80 -2.25 12.60
CA ASN A 228 -19.15 -2.59 11.23
C ASN A 228 -18.02 -3.34 10.50
N ILE A 229 -16.75 -2.99 10.76
CA ILE A 229 -15.58 -3.71 10.24
C ILE A 229 -15.47 -5.08 10.92
N LYS A 230 -15.67 -5.19 12.24
CA LYS A 230 -15.73 -6.47 12.96
C LYS A 230 -16.86 -7.37 12.45
N ALA A 231 -17.99 -6.79 12.02
CA ALA A 231 -19.12 -7.50 11.43
C ALA A 231 -18.94 -7.81 9.93
N ALA A 232 -17.98 -7.17 9.24
CA ALA A 232 -17.67 -7.46 7.86
C ALA A 232 -17.15 -8.89 7.74
N LYS A 233 -17.55 -9.57 6.67
CA LYS A 233 -17.20 -10.95 6.42
C LYS A 233 -16.34 -11.04 5.16
N LEU A 234 -15.08 -11.45 5.31
CA LEU A 234 -14.17 -11.70 4.20
C LEU A 234 -14.40 -13.11 3.65
N LYS A 235 -14.51 -13.24 2.32
CA LYS A 235 -14.59 -14.54 1.63
C LYS A 235 -13.25 -14.87 0.99
N VAL A 236 -12.73 -16.06 1.29
CA VAL A 236 -11.55 -16.65 0.63
C VAL A 236 -11.97 -18.03 0.14
N GLY A 237 -12.08 -18.20 -1.18
CA GLY A 237 -12.72 -19.38 -1.77
C GLY A 237 -14.17 -19.53 -1.29
N ASP A 238 -14.54 -20.74 -0.87
CA ASP A 238 -15.89 -21.06 -0.37
C ASP A 238 -16.09 -20.77 1.12
N LYS A 239 -15.04 -20.32 1.84
CA LYS A 239 -15.09 -20.08 3.29
C LYS A 239 -15.25 -18.59 3.62
N GLN A 240 -15.98 -18.30 4.70
CA GLN A 240 -16.31 -16.96 5.16
C GLN A 240 -15.77 -16.71 6.58
N PHE A 241 -15.09 -15.58 6.80
CA PHE A 241 -14.39 -15.24 8.06
C PHE A 241 -14.78 -13.85 8.57
N THR A 242 -14.89 -13.67 9.88
CA THR A 242 -15.17 -12.38 10.55
C THR A 242 -13.87 -11.67 10.94
N VAL A 243 -13.80 -10.35 10.74
CA VAL A 243 -12.54 -9.56 10.85
C VAL A 243 -12.10 -9.25 12.28
N GLY A 244 -12.88 -9.62 13.31
CA GLY A 244 -12.60 -9.25 14.70
C GLY A 244 -11.29 -9.78 15.33
N ASP A 245 -10.65 -10.79 14.73
CA ASP A 245 -9.44 -11.43 15.24
C ASP A 245 -8.31 -11.42 14.18
N GLU A 246 -7.84 -10.22 13.82
CA GLU A 246 -6.96 -9.98 12.67
C GLU A 246 -5.69 -10.85 12.63
N LEU A 247 -5.14 -11.29 13.77
CA LEU A 247 -3.94 -12.11 13.79
C LEU A 247 -4.21 -13.60 13.53
N THR A 248 -5.27 -14.16 14.13
CA THR A 248 -5.57 -15.61 14.01
C THR A 248 -6.22 -15.96 12.69
N ALA A 249 -7.05 -15.08 12.11
CA ALA A 249 -7.64 -15.31 10.79
C ALA A 249 -6.58 -15.24 9.68
N VAL A 250 -5.66 -14.27 9.75
CA VAL A 250 -4.53 -14.17 8.80
C VAL A 250 -3.57 -15.35 8.99
N GLN A 251 -3.27 -15.73 10.23
CA GLN A 251 -2.42 -16.89 10.50
C GLN A 251 -3.04 -18.19 9.96
N ALA A 252 -4.35 -18.41 10.12
CA ALA A 252 -5.03 -19.59 9.59
C ALA A 252 -4.98 -19.67 8.06
N VAL A 253 -5.06 -18.52 7.36
CA VAL A 253 -4.91 -18.46 5.90
C VAL A 253 -3.46 -18.74 5.49
N VAL A 254 -2.48 -18.18 6.20
CA VAL A 254 -1.05 -18.44 5.96
C VAL A 254 -0.73 -19.91 6.17
N ASP A 255 -1.22 -20.52 7.24
CA ASP A 255 -1.02 -21.94 7.55
C ASP A 255 -1.65 -22.83 6.47
N THR A 256 -2.87 -22.52 6.03
CA THR A 256 -3.55 -23.26 4.95
C THR A 256 -2.76 -23.18 3.64
N LEU A 257 -2.35 -21.97 3.23
CA LEU A 257 -1.56 -21.77 2.02
C LEU A 257 -0.19 -22.45 2.09
N HIS A 258 0.40 -22.54 3.28
CA HIS A 258 1.67 -23.25 3.49
C HIS A 258 1.48 -24.77 3.37
N THR A 259 0.40 -25.33 3.91
CA THR A 259 0.04 -26.74 3.75
C THR A 259 -0.22 -27.07 2.27
N GLU A 260 -1.07 -26.30 1.59
CA GLU A 260 -1.38 -26.52 0.17
C GLU A 260 -0.14 -26.42 -0.73
N ASN A 261 0.76 -25.45 -0.48
CA ASN A 261 2.03 -25.35 -1.21
C ASN A 261 2.94 -26.56 -0.99
N THR A 262 2.95 -27.11 0.23
CA THR A 262 3.75 -28.29 0.56
C THR A 262 3.22 -29.52 -0.17
N ASP A 263 1.91 -29.73 -0.15
CA ASP A 263 1.24 -30.82 -0.86
C ASP A 263 1.43 -30.73 -2.38
N LEU A 264 1.31 -29.53 -2.95
CA LEU A 264 1.54 -29.32 -4.39
C LEU A 264 2.98 -29.59 -4.79
N LYS A 265 3.97 -29.16 -4.00
CA LYS A 265 5.39 -29.48 -4.26
C LYS A 265 5.66 -30.98 -4.20
N GLN A 266 5.04 -31.69 -3.25
CA GLN A 266 5.16 -33.14 -3.17
C GLN A 266 4.54 -33.82 -4.40
N LYS A 267 3.32 -33.43 -4.80
CA LYS A 267 2.66 -33.97 -6.00
C LYS A 267 3.46 -33.69 -7.27
N VAL A 268 4.05 -32.51 -7.42
CA VAL A 268 4.92 -32.18 -8.55
C VAL A 268 6.15 -33.11 -8.56
N GLY A 269 6.83 -33.30 -7.42
CA GLY A 269 7.97 -34.20 -7.33
C GLY A 269 7.63 -35.67 -7.60
N ASP A 270 6.44 -36.13 -7.20
CA ASP A 270 5.96 -37.49 -7.49
C ASP A 270 5.58 -37.67 -8.96
N LEU A 271 5.02 -36.63 -9.60
CA LEU A 271 4.75 -36.63 -11.04
C LEU A 271 6.04 -36.60 -11.86
N GLU A 272 7.04 -35.81 -11.45
CA GLU A 272 8.35 -35.76 -12.09
C GLU A 272 9.08 -37.11 -12.03
N LYS A 273 9.02 -37.81 -10.90
CA LYS A 273 9.60 -39.17 -10.76
C LYS A 273 8.93 -40.21 -11.65
N ASN A 274 7.66 -40.00 -12.00
CA ASN A 274 6.85 -40.93 -12.79
C ASN A 274 6.81 -40.56 -14.29
N GLN A 275 7.45 -39.47 -14.71
CA GLN A 275 7.60 -39.19 -16.14
C GLN A 275 8.60 -40.17 -16.77
N ILE A 276 8.20 -40.75 -17.90
CA ILE A 276 9.13 -41.39 -18.82
C ILE A 276 10.03 -40.28 -19.36
N THR A 277 11.30 -40.29 -18.96
CA THR A 277 12.29 -39.39 -19.54
C THR A 277 12.51 -39.75 -21.02
N PRO A 278 12.91 -38.80 -21.88
CA PRO A 278 13.24 -39.08 -23.28
C PRO A 278 14.22 -40.25 -23.43
N GLU A 279 15.21 -40.37 -22.55
CA GLU A 279 16.20 -41.45 -22.59
C GLU A 279 15.57 -42.81 -22.29
N LYS A 280 14.61 -42.87 -21.36
CA LYS A 280 13.90 -44.10 -21.01
C LYS A 280 12.91 -44.49 -22.11
N LEU A 281 12.33 -43.51 -22.81
CA LEU A 281 11.51 -43.74 -24.00
C LEU A 281 12.36 -44.35 -25.13
N ASP A 282 13.52 -43.76 -25.40
CA ASP A 282 14.45 -44.25 -26.44
C ASP A 282 14.92 -45.68 -26.17
N GLN A 283 15.23 -46.01 -24.90
CA GLN A 283 15.58 -47.37 -24.50
C GLN A 283 14.44 -48.37 -24.73
N VAL A 284 13.21 -48.02 -24.34
CA VAL A 284 12.03 -48.89 -24.54
C VAL A 284 11.73 -49.07 -26.03
N VAL A 285 11.89 -48.02 -26.85
CA VAL A 285 11.72 -48.10 -28.32
C VAL A 285 12.81 -48.97 -28.94
N ALA A 286 14.07 -48.84 -28.52
CA ALA A 286 15.17 -49.67 -28.99
C ALA A 286 14.98 -51.15 -28.64
N GLU A 287 14.59 -51.45 -27.39
CA GLU A 287 14.29 -52.83 -26.96
C GLU A 287 13.12 -53.40 -27.77
N ARG A 288 12.03 -52.65 -27.92
CA ARG A 288 10.87 -53.08 -28.71
C ARG A 288 11.25 -53.38 -30.16
N THR A 289 12.07 -52.53 -30.77
CA THR A 289 12.54 -52.71 -32.15
C THR A 289 13.36 -54.00 -32.29
N SER A 290 14.28 -54.28 -31.36
CA SER A 290 15.06 -55.52 -31.34
C SER A 290 14.18 -56.75 -31.16
N VAL A 291 13.27 -56.74 -30.19
CA VAL A 291 12.36 -57.88 -29.90
C VAL A 291 11.49 -58.19 -31.10
N VAL A 292 10.94 -57.17 -31.77
CA VAL A 292 10.11 -57.36 -32.98
C VAL A 292 10.93 -57.93 -34.13
N ALA A 293 12.15 -57.43 -34.34
CA ALA A 293 13.03 -57.92 -35.40
C ALA A 293 13.43 -59.39 -35.19
N ASP A 294 13.78 -59.76 -33.95
CA ASP A 294 14.15 -61.14 -33.63
C ASP A 294 12.96 -62.08 -33.68
N ALA A 295 11.81 -61.66 -33.16
CA ALA A 295 10.57 -62.43 -33.22
C ALA A 295 10.16 -62.75 -34.64
N THR A 296 10.15 -61.75 -35.53
CA THR A 296 9.75 -61.90 -36.94
C THR A 296 10.66 -62.87 -37.69
N ALA A 297 11.94 -62.89 -37.37
CA ALA A 297 12.88 -63.77 -38.04
C ALA A 297 12.94 -65.18 -37.45
N LEU A 298 12.67 -65.34 -36.14
CA LEU A 298 12.52 -66.65 -35.52
C LEU A 298 11.23 -67.34 -35.99
N VAL A 299 10.15 -66.57 -36.11
CA VAL A 299 8.81 -67.05 -36.50
C VAL A 299 8.20 -66.07 -37.52
N PRO A 300 8.38 -66.32 -38.82
CA PRO A 300 7.77 -65.50 -39.86
C PRO A 300 6.25 -65.44 -39.70
N GLY A 301 5.69 -64.23 -39.69
CA GLY A 301 4.24 -64.00 -39.54
C GLY A 301 3.73 -63.93 -38.11
N ILE A 302 4.60 -63.95 -37.10
CA ILE A 302 4.18 -63.76 -35.70
C ILE A 302 3.54 -62.39 -35.47
N LYS A 303 2.48 -62.34 -34.66
CA LYS A 303 1.74 -61.10 -34.36
C LYS A 303 2.53 -60.23 -33.39
N THR A 304 2.98 -59.07 -33.86
CA THR A 304 3.73 -58.09 -33.05
C THR A 304 2.96 -56.80 -32.77
N ASN A 305 2.01 -56.45 -33.64
CA ASN A 305 1.17 -55.26 -33.49
C ASN A 305 0.18 -55.42 -32.33
N GLY A 306 0.14 -54.43 -31.44
CA GLY A 306 -0.71 -54.43 -30.26
C GLY A 306 -0.23 -55.34 -29.11
N CYS A 307 0.89 -56.05 -29.29
CA CYS A 307 1.46 -56.92 -28.26
C CYS A 307 2.53 -56.18 -27.43
N SER A 308 2.71 -56.59 -26.17
CA SER A 308 3.86 -56.20 -25.34
C SER A 308 5.10 -57.00 -25.76
N CYS A 309 6.31 -56.50 -25.44
CA CYS A 309 7.55 -57.24 -25.73
C CYS A 309 7.55 -58.62 -25.06
N GLU A 310 7.04 -58.72 -23.83
CA GLU A 310 6.91 -60.00 -23.13
C GLU A 310 5.95 -60.95 -23.84
N GLN A 311 4.80 -60.48 -24.30
CA GLN A 311 3.85 -61.29 -25.05
C GLN A 311 4.50 -61.83 -26.34
N ILE A 312 5.20 -60.96 -27.08
CA ILE A 312 5.90 -61.35 -28.31
C ILE A 312 6.95 -62.45 -28.01
N LYS A 313 7.74 -62.30 -26.94
CA LYS A 313 8.73 -63.29 -26.53
C LYS A 313 8.06 -64.64 -26.19
N ARG A 314 6.97 -64.63 -25.42
CA ARG A 314 6.23 -65.86 -25.06
C ARG A 314 5.58 -66.53 -26.27
N ASP A 315 5.04 -65.77 -27.22
CA ASP A 315 4.44 -66.29 -28.45
C ASP A 315 5.50 -66.98 -29.32
N VAL A 316 6.70 -66.39 -29.43
CA VAL A 316 7.84 -66.99 -30.15
C VAL A 316 8.30 -68.28 -29.49
N ILE A 317 8.43 -68.30 -28.16
CA ILE A 317 8.81 -69.50 -27.42
C ILE A 317 7.75 -70.59 -27.58
N THR A 318 6.47 -70.22 -27.61
CA THR A 318 5.35 -71.17 -27.84
C THR A 318 5.42 -71.77 -29.23
N ALA A 319 5.64 -70.94 -30.26
CA ALA A 319 5.83 -71.42 -31.63
C ALA A 319 7.09 -72.29 -31.81
N LYS A 320 8.04 -72.19 -30.88
CA LYS A 320 9.31 -72.95 -30.85
C LYS A 320 9.38 -73.96 -29.70
N ALA A 321 8.25 -74.38 -29.13
CA ALA A 321 8.22 -75.20 -27.92
C ALA A 321 9.00 -76.53 -28.00
N GLY A 322 9.19 -77.08 -29.21
CA GLY A 322 9.99 -78.28 -29.46
C GLY A 322 11.50 -78.05 -29.64
N ASP A 323 11.98 -76.80 -29.58
CA ASP A 323 13.39 -76.47 -29.71
C ASP A 323 14.17 -76.92 -28.47
N SER A 324 15.34 -77.54 -28.67
CA SER A 324 16.15 -78.09 -27.58
C SER A 324 16.58 -77.02 -26.57
N LEU A 325 16.74 -75.77 -27.00
CA LEU A 325 17.06 -74.64 -26.11
C LEU A 325 15.87 -74.26 -25.23
N VAL A 326 14.64 -74.33 -25.77
CA VAL A 326 13.41 -74.08 -25.01
C VAL A 326 13.25 -75.15 -23.93
N VAL A 327 13.43 -76.42 -24.30
CA VAL A 327 13.32 -77.55 -23.37
C VAL A 327 14.40 -77.49 -22.29
N ALA A 328 15.65 -77.19 -22.66
CA ALA A 328 16.78 -77.14 -21.74
C ALA A 328 16.65 -76.03 -20.70
N VAL A 329 16.15 -74.85 -21.08
CA VAL A 329 16.05 -73.69 -20.18
C VAL A 329 14.77 -73.71 -19.34
N LEU A 330 13.64 -74.17 -19.90
CA LEU A 330 12.38 -74.24 -19.15
C LEU A 330 12.24 -75.50 -18.29
N GLY A 331 12.97 -76.58 -18.57
CA GLY A 331 13.03 -77.76 -17.70
C GLY A 331 11.66 -78.38 -17.38
N GLY A 332 10.70 -78.28 -18.30
CA GLY A 332 9.33 -78.77 -18.11
C GLY A 332 8.34 -77.76 -17.52
N ILE A 333 8.76 -76.54 -17.21
CA ILE A 333 7.86 -75.43 -16.81
C ILE A 333 7.02 -75.01 -18.01
N ALA A 334 5.70 -74.89 -17.83
CA ALA A 334 4.81 -74.39 -18.86
C ALA A 334 5.13 -72.92 -19.18
N ILE A 335 5.03 -72.54 -20.46
CA ILE A 335 5.43 -71.21 -20.93
C ILE A 335 4.61 -70.09 -20.26
N GLY A 336 3.37 -70.36 -19.87
CA GLY A 336 2.54 -69.42 -19.10
C GLY A 336 3.06 -69.17 -17.68
N ASP A 337 3.71 -70.16 -17.07
CA ASP A 337 4.19 -70.13 -15.68
C ASP A 337 5.67 -69.71 -15.58
N ALA A 338 6.37 -69.58 -16.71
CA ALA A 338 7.76 -69.16 -16.75
C ALA A 338 7.91 -67.72 -16.25
N LYS A 339 8.90 -67.49 -15.37
CA LYS A 339 9.25 -66.16 -14.89
C LYS A 339 9.79 -65.28 -16.03
N PRO A 340 9.62 -63.94 -15.99
CA PRO A 340 10.10 -63.05 -17.05
C PRO A 340 11.57 -63.25 -17.42
N GLU A 341 12.44 -63.52 -16.44
CA GLU A 341 13.86 -63.75 -16.66
C GLU A 341 14.13 -65.05 -17.43
N GLN A 342 13.29 -66.08 -17.22
CA GLN A 342 13.37 -67.34 -17.95
C GLN A 342 12.92 -67.15 -19.40
N VAL A 343 11.83 -66.41 -19.61
CA VAL A 343 11.34 -66.03 -20.96
C VAL A 343 12.41 -65.25 -21.72
N ASP A 344 13.05 -64.27 -21.07
CA ASP A 344 14.13 -63.50 -21.67
C ASP A 344 15.35 -64.36 -22.01
N THR A 345 15.72 -65.28 -21.12
CA THR A 345 16.85 -66.18 -21.33
C THR A 345 16.61 -67.10 -22.52
N VAL A 346 15.43 -67.72 -22.60
CA VAL A 346 15.05 -68.58 -23.74
C VAL A 346 15.02 -67.78 -25.03
N PHE A 347 14.35 -66.62 -25.04
CA PHE A 347 14.21 -65.80 -26.24
C PHE A 347 15.58 -65.30 -26.77
N ARG A 348 16.49 -64.90 -25.87
CA ARG A 348 17.87 -64.54 -26.22
C ARG A 348 18.63 -65.73 -26.78
N ALA A 349 18.51 -66.91 -26.16
CA ALA A 349 19.17 -68.12 -26.65
C ALA A 349 18.71 -68.49 -28.07
N LEU A 350 17.40 -68.47 -28.32
CA LEU A 350 16.82 -68.68 -29.65
C LEU A 350 17.33 -67.63 -30.66
N SER A 351 17.36 -66.37 -30.27
CA SER A 351 17.81 -65.27 -31.14
C SER A 351 19.30 -65.36 -31.47
N ALA A 352 20.13 -65.83 -30.54
CA ALA A 352 21.57 -65.95 -30.72
C ALA A 352 21.97 -67.08 -31.71
N VAL A 353 21.18 -68.16 -31.80
CA VAL A 353 21.45 -69.28 -32.70
C VAL A 353 20.85 -69.10 -34.11
N LYS A 354 20.07 -68.04 -34.32
CA LYS A 354 19.41 -67.68 -35.59
C LYS A 354 20.38 -67.52 -36.77
N SER A 355 21.66 -67.23 -36.52
CA SER A 355 22.70 -67.06 -37.55
C SER A 355 23.38 -68.37 -38.00
N VAL A 356 23.01 -69.53 -37.45
CA VAL A 356 23.67 -70.82 -37.78
C VAL A 356 22.68 -71.78 -38.43
N SER A 357 22.35 -71.52 -39.70
CA SER A 357 22.00 -72.59 -40.65
C SER A 357 23.25 -72.89 -41.50
N PRO A 358 23.57 -74.15 -41.83
CA PRO A 358 24.88 -74.51 -42.37
C PRO A 358 25.05 -73.95 -43.81
N SER A 359 25.85 -72.89 -43.97
CA SER A 359 26.28 -72.43 -45.30
C SER A 359 27.44 -73.30 -45.78
N ASN A 360 27.39 -73.67 -47.06
CA ASN A 360 28.46 -74.41 -47.71
C ASN A 360 29.71 -73.52 -47.80
N ALA A 361 30.73 -73.82 -46.99
CA ALA A 361 31.97 -73.05 -46.88
C ALA A 361 32.69 -72.78 -48.22
N VAL A 362 32.43 -73.60 -49.24
CA VAL A 362 33.02 -73.42 -50.58
C VAL A 362 32.33 -72.29 -51.36
N GLY A 363 31.03 -72.07 -51.15
CA GLY A 363 30.27 -71.00 -51.82
C GLY A 363 30.66 -69.61 -51.31
N ASP A 364 30.88 -69.49 -49.99
CA ASP A 364 31.24 -68.22 -49.35
C ASP A 364 32.68 -67.80 -49.72
N ALA A 365 33.60 -68.76 -49.86
CA ALA A 365 34.97 -68.51 -50.31
C ALA A 365 35.03 -68.03 -51.77
N LEU A 366 34.17 -68.57 -52.66
CA LEU A 366 34.12 -68.16 -54.06
C LEU A 366 33.58 -66.73 -54.23
N ASN A 367 32.59 -66.37 -53.42
CA ASN A 367 31.96 -65.05 -53.47
C ASN A 367 32.89 -63.95 -52.92
N GLN A 368 33.69 -64.26 -51.89
CA GLN A 368 34.73 -63.36 -51.38
C GLN A 368 35.86 -63.14 -52.40
N PHE A 369 36.24 -64.17 -53.17
CA PHE A 369 37.29 -64.05 -54.18
C PHE A 369 36.85 -63.18 -55.37
N GLN A 370 35.59 -63.27 -55.79
CA GLN A 370 35.02 -62.40 -56.84
C GLN A 370 34.92 -60.94 -56.40
N GLN A 371 34.56 -60.65 -55.14
CA GLN A 371 34.48 -59.28 -54.64
C GLN A 371 35.86 -58.61 -54.46
N GLN A 372 36.91 -59.37 -54.13
CA GLN A 372 38.27 -58.82 -54.03
C GLN A 372 38.83 -58.41 -55.41
N GLN A 373 38.54 -59.14 -56.49
CA GLN A 373 38.99 -58.73 -57.83
C GLN A 373 38.30 -57.46 -58.34
N VAL A 374 37.04 -57.24 -57.97
CA VAL A 374 36.29 -56.02 -58.36
C VAL A 374 36.78 -54.78 -57.59
N ASN A 375 37.23 -54.95 -56.34
CA ASN A 375 37.71 -53.83 -55.51
C ASN A 375 39.14 -53.38 -55.84
N VAL A 376 40.00 -54.28 -56.33
CA VAL A 376 41.36 -53.92 -56.78
C VAL A 376 41.32 -53.08 -58.07
N ALA A 377 40.34 -53.34 -58.96
CA ALA A 377 40.16 -52.55 -60.19
C ALA A 377 39.67 -51.11 -59.94
N LYS A 378 39.03 -50.82 -58.79
CA LYS A 378 38.52 -49.48 -58.45
C LYS A 378 39.51 -48.58 -57.71
N GLN A 379 40.64 -49.10 -57.23
CA GLN A 379 41.66 -48.29 -56.53
C GLN A 379 42.72 -47.68 -57.45
N ALA A 380 42.65 -47.90 -58.77
CA ALA A 380 43.61 -47.36 -59.73
C ALA A 380 43.26 -45.96 -60.30
N GLU A 381 42.11 -45.36 -59.95
CA GLU A 381 41.74 -44.01 -60.38
C GLU A 381 41.58 -43.06 -59.19
N GLN A 382 42.66 -42.36 -58.85
CA GLN A 382 42.60 -41.12 -58.05
C GLN A 382 42.45 -39.90 -58.97
N PRO A 383 41.85 -38.81 -58.45
CA PRO A 383 42.47 -37.50 -58.56
C PRO A 383 42.80 -36.87 -57.20
N LYS A 384 43.94 -36.15 -57.22
CA LYS A 384 44.65 -35.45 -56.13
C LYS A 384 43.89 -34.24 -55.55
N PRO A 385 44.32 -33.72 -54.37
CA PRO A 385 43.58 -32.77 -53.54
C PRO A 385 43.95 -31.28 -53.76
N SER A 386 43.00 -30.39 -53.46
CA SER A 386 43.17 -28.95 -53.21
C SER A 386 42.02 -28.50 -52.28
N THR A 387 42.13 -27.65 -51.26
CA THR A 387 43.24 -26.89 -50.68
C THR A 387 42.80 -26.44 -49.29
N LYS A 388 43.79 -26.20 -48.42
CA LYS A 388 43.79 -25.62 -47.08
C LYS A 388 42.69 -24.58 -46.77
N LYS A 389 41.81 -24.88 -45.79
CA LYS A 389 41.44 -23.91 -44.72
C LYS A 389 40.64 -24.54 -43.57
N GLU A 390 41.21 -25.51 -42.84
CA GLU A 390 40.66 -25.92 -41.54
C GLU A 390 41.75 -26.67 -40.76
N ALA A 391 42.59 -25.89 -40.10
CA ALA A 391 43.45 -26.36 -39.02
C ALA A 391 43.44 -25.25 -37.98
N TRP A 392 43.46 -25.65 -36.70
CA TRP A 392 43.20 -24.88 -35.47
C TRP A 392 41.75 -25.02 -35.00
N LYS A 393 41.35 -26.20 -34.49
CA LYS A 393 41.57 -26.75 -33.12
C LYS A 393 41.14 -25.77 -32.02
N GLN A 394 40.06 -26.12 -31.31
CA GLN A 394 40.12 -26.74 -29.98
C GLN A 394 40.79 -25.84 -28.93
N SER A 395 39.97 -25.09 -28.20
CA SER A 395 40.02 -24.89 -26.74
C SER A 395 39.01 -23.80 -26.39
N PHE A 396 37.86 -24.19 -25.82
CA PHE A 396 37.23 -23.61 -24.62
C PHE A 396 35.98 -24.42 -24.29
#